data_AF-A0A422P2I9-F1
#
_entry.id   AF-A0A422P2I9-F1
#
_cell.length_a   1.000
_cell.length_b   1.000
_cell.length_c   1.000
_cell.angle_alpha   90.00
_cell.angle_beta   90.00
_cell.angle_gamma   90.00
#
_symmetry.space_group_name_H-M   'P 1'
#
loop_
_entity.id
_entity.type
_entity.pdbx_description
1 polymer ?
#
loop_
_entity_poly.entity_id
_entity_poly.type
_entity_poly.pdbx_seq_one_letter_code
_entity_poly.pdbx_strand_id
1 'polypeptide(L)'
;MHDQRKVRHEINEAARERDLAEVQAFTSLHDSMLRQRDRQIYSEAVLQQLSELLCKNPEAYSMYNYRRNVLLHLWREMREQQEEDVKTNEPAKEIACMEGGDTAVNTSFPSSRVEEEKRQTAVQRKMEFLKEELRLNSKILLRDYKVYVAFLHRRWIFAQLKRFAKDALLTADAAGVPGQGPSVRVECPEEVRFWSSILIREKEQCDALLAVDERNFHAWNYRRWALSEIAYMDNLLAHCSVDTASASSKNPAEKEVPKARQLQEQQPQSCGDEGVVEPRGLFFTPDELKELNFTTKMVQRNFSNYSAWHQRGLIIKTALQRLQQRLGDDVMRDATLREAWEQLEEDLTLFTTAIYCDPSDQSAWYYAQFLRRAAETLEHILPAPYAACDDFIMRPIQSCIELLTEEKRLGDEADMYWPRYYLFTSLLASCVSENSNDNVKNRTAAAVTALVRDIRRALCPNDSLSGTSDIEEDRGWCLRELAAELVRVDPMRAGMYQGLLATSTT
;
A
#
# COMPACT_ATOMS: atom_id res chain seq x y z
N MET A 1 7.22 -20.45 -14.88
CA MET A 1 7.94 -19.63 -15.88
C MET A 1 9.13 -18.87 -15.29
N HIS A 2 9.08 -18.43 -14.04
CA HIS A 2 10.19 -17.70 -13.40
C HIS A 2 11.13 -18.64 -12.63
N ASP A 3 12.42 -18.32 -12.63
CA ASP A 3 13.51 -18.92 -11.83
C ASP A 3 13.65 -20.45 -11.88
N GLN A 4 13.08 -21.09 -12.90
CA GLN A 4 13.26 -22.52 -13.15
C GLN A 4 14.67 -22.76 -13.68
N ARG A 5 15.59 -23.14 -12.78
CA ARG A 5 16.92 -23.61 -13.19
C ARG A 5 16.73 -24.80 -14.12
N LYS A 6 17.32 -24.74 -15.32
CA LYS A 6 17.33 -25.86 -16.26
C LYS A 6 18.21 -26.97 -15.68
N VAL A 7 17.61 -27.89 -14.94
CA VAL A 7 18.28 -29.08 -14.43
C VAL A 7 18.05 -30.22 -15.43
N ARG A 8 19.14 -30.86 -15.87
CA ARG A 8 19.04 -32.12 -16.62
C ARG A 8 18.77 -33.23 -15.60
N HIS A 9 17.52 -33.67 -15.52
CA HIS A 9 17.17 -34.87 -14.77
C HIS A 9 17.19 -36.10 -15.68
N GLU A 10 17.78 -37.20 -15.22
CA GLU A 10 17.49 -38.52 -15.79
C GLU A 10 16.00 -38.79 -15.56
N ILE A 11 15.28 -39.07 -16.64
CA ILE A 11 13.83 -39.24 -16.60
C ILE A 11 13.54 -40.60 -15.97
N ASN A 12 13.16 -40.60 -14.70
CA ASN A 12 12.59 -41.78 -14.06
C ASN A 12 11.19 -42.03 -14.65
N GLU A 13 11.03 -43.15 -15.36
CA GLU A 13 9.79 -43.51 -16.06
C GLU A 13 8.59 -43.58 -15.09
N ALA A 14 8.79 -44.10 -13.88
CA ALA A 14 7.75 -44.14 -12.85
C ALA A 14 7.40 -42.77 -12.26
N ALA A 15 8.30 -41.79 -12.32
CA ALA A 15 7.96 -40.40 -11.96
C ALA A 15 7.14 -39.75 -13.08
N ARG A 16 7.55 -39.96 -14.35
CA ARG A 16 6.83 -39.46 -15.52
C ARG A 16 5.41 -39.98 -15.61
N GLU A 17 5.18 -41.27 -15.33
CA GLU A 17 3.84 -41.87 -15.31
C GLU A 17 2.94 -41.26 -14.24
N ARG A 18 3.49 -41.00 -13.03
CA ARG A 18 2.76 -40.33 -11.95
C ARG A 18 2.39 -38.90 -12.31
N ASP A 19 3.34 -38.13 -12.84
CA ASP A 19 3.10 -36.75 -13.27
C ASP A 19 2.06 -36.69 -14.39
N LEU A 20 2.11 -37.63 -15.35
CA LEU A 20 1.11 -37.72 -16.42
C LEU A 20 -0.29 -38.03 -15.88
N ALA A 21 -0.41 -38.96 -14.93
CA ALA A 21 -1.68 -39.28 -14.29
C ALA A 21 -2.24 -38.07 -13.51
N GLU A 22 -1.39 -37.31 -12.82
CA GLU A 22 -1.78 -36.09 -12.13
C GLU A 22 -2.29 -35.01 -13.10
N VAL A 23 -1.57 -34.80 -14.22
CA VAL A 23 -1.98 -33.86 -15.26
C VAL A 23 -3.32 -34.27 -15.87
N GLN A 24 -3.52 -35.56 -16.19
CA GLN A 24 -4.77 -36.06 -16.74
C GLN A 24 -5.96 -35.88 -15.77
N ALA A 25 -5.75 -36.16 -14.49
CA ALA A 25 -6.75 -35.93 -13.45
C ALA A 25 -7.10 -34.44 -13.33
N PHE A 26 -6.08 -33.57 -13.35
CA PHE A 26 -6.29 -32.11 -13.30
C PHE A 26 -7.06 -31.60 -14.54
N THR A 27 -6.68 -32.00 -15.75
CA THR A 27 -7.37 -31.61 -16.99
C THR A 27 -8.83 -32.08 -16.97
N SER A 28 -9.07 -33.32 -16.55
CA SER A 28 -10.43 -33.88 -16.45
C SER A 28 -11.30 -33.10 -15.46
N LEU A 29 -10.74 -32.73 -14.31
CA LEU A 29 -11.42 -31.90 -13.31
C LEU A 29 -11.71 -30.50 -13.88
N HIS A 30 -10.72 -29.88 -14.51
CA HIS A 30 -10.86 -28.54 -15.11
C HIS A 30 -11.97 -28.50 -16.17
N ASP A 31 -11.99 -29.47 -17.09
CA ASP A 31 -13.01 -29.55 -18.14
C ASP A 31 -14.40 -29.85 -17.56
N SER A 32 -14.46 -30.67 -16.50
CA SER A 32 -15.70 -30.90 -15.76
C SER A 32 -16.23 -29.59 -15.16
N MET A 33 -15.36 -28.78 -14.53
CA MET A 33 -15.74 -27.50 -13.94
C MET A 33 -16.28 -26.53 -14.99
N LEU A 34 -15.66 -26.46 -16.17
CA LEU A 34 -16.16 -25.64 -17.27
C LEU A 34 -17.55 -26.11 -17.75
N ARG A 35 -17.75 -27.41 -17.94
CA ARG A 35 -19.06 -27.94 -18.34
C ARG A 35 -20.14 -27.67 -17.30
N GLN A 36 -19.83 -27.82 -16.01
CA GLN A 36 -20.77 -27.53 -14.93
C GLN A 36 -21.11 -26.04 -14.86
N ARG A 37 -20.12 -25.16 -15.06
CA ARG A 37 -20.33 -23.70 -15.16
C ARG A 37 -21.28 -23.35 -16.29
N ASP A 38 -21.06 -23.91 -17.47
CA ASP A 38 -21.86 -23.61 -18.66
C ASP A 38 -23.31 -24.10 -18.50
N ARG A 39 -23.50 -25.17 -17.71
CA ARG A 39 -24.81 -25.67 -17.28
C ARG A 39 -25.39 -24.97 -16.05
N GLN A 40 -24.70 -23.96 -15.51
CA GLN A 40 -25.11 -23.19 -14.34
C GLN A 40 -25.39 -24.06 -13.09
N ILE A 41 -24.57 -25.10 -12.88
CA ILE A 41 -24.72 -25.97 -11.70
C ILE A 41 -24.09 -25.26 -10.50
N TYR A 42 -24.88 -24.96 -9.47
CA TYR A 42 -24.41 -24.24 -8.30
C TYR A 42 -24.71 -25.06 -7.04
N SER A 43 -23.68 -25.60 -6.40
CA SER A 43 -23.83 -26.37 -5.16
C SER A 43 -22.57 -26.32 -4.30
N GLU A 44 -22.69 -26.71 -3.03
CA GLU A 44 -21.53 -26.81 -2.13
C GLU A 44 -20.49 -27.83 -2.62
N ALA A 45 -20.92 -28.90 -3.30
CA ALA A 45 -20.00 -29.87 -3.91
C ALA A 45 -19.13 -29.22 -5.00
N VAL A 46 -19.72 -28.30 -5.79
CA VAL A 46 -18.96 -27.52 -6.78
C VAL A 46 -17.92 -26.63 -6.08
N LEU A 47 -18.23 -26.03 -4.93
CA LEU A 47 -17.24 -25.27 -4.16
C LEU A 47 -16.06 -26.15 -3.75
N GLN A 48 -16.28 -27.40 -3.30
CA GLN A 48 -15.17 -28.30 -2.94
C GLN A 48 -14.28 -28.63 -4.14
N GLN A 49 -14.88 -28.93 -5.30
CA GLN A 49 -14.15 -29.22 -6.54
C GLN A 49 -13.35 -28.00 -7.02
N LEU A 50 -13.93 -26.80 -6.93
CA LEU A 50 -13.23 -25.55 -7.24
C LEU A 50 -12.08 -25.27 -6.26
N SER A 51 -12.23 -25.60 -4.98
CA SER A 51 -11.15 -25.46 -3.99
C SER A 51 -9.95 -26.35 -4.35
N GLU A 52 -10.20 -27.60 -4.74
CA GLU A 52 -9.14 -28.52 -5.17
C GLU A 52 -8.43 -27.97 -6.41
N LEU A 53 -9.18 -27.52 -7.41
CA LEU A 53 -8.64 -26.98 -8.65
C LEU A 53 -7.80 -25.73 -8.38
N LEU A 54 -8.31 -24.76 -7.62
CA LEU A 54 -7.60 -23.51 -7.31
C LEU A 54 -6.37 -23.76 -6.42
N CYS A 55 -6.41 -24.79 -5.56
CA CYS A 55 -5.22 -25.25 -4.87
C CYS A 55 -4.18 -25.79 -5.85
N LYS A 56 -4.50 -26.31 -7.05
CA LYS A 56 -3.49 -26.76 -8.02
C LYS A 56 -3.08 -25.64 -8.99
N ASN A 57 -4.05 -24.90 -9.50
CA ASN A 57 -3.85 -23.77 -10.40
C ASN A 57 -4.55 -22.51 -9.86
N PRO A 58 -3.86 -21.69 -9.05
CA PRO A 58 -4.42 -20.49 -8.46
C PRO A 58 -4.55 -19.32 -9.44
N GLU A 59 -4.04 -19.44 -10.68
CA GLU A 59 -4.21 -18.41 -11.71
C GLU A 59 -5.48 -18.60 -12.56
N ALA A 60 -6.26 -19.65 -12.32
CA ALA A 60 -7.47 -19.97 -13.06
C ALA A 60 -8.61 -18.97 -12.79
N TYR A 61 -8.54 -17.78 -13.41
CA TYR A 61 -9.45 -16.66 -13.19
C TYR A 61 -10.94 -17.04 -13.36
N SER A 62 -11.27 -17.82 -14.38
CA SER A 62 -12.64 -18.28 -14.63
C SER A 62 -13.21 -19.11 -13.46
N MET A 63 -12.35 -19.80 -12.70
CA MET A 63 -12.77 -20.63 -11.57
C MET A 63 -13.11 -19.78 -10.35
N TYR A 64 -12.43 -18.66 -10.12
CA TYR A 64 -12.86 -17.67 -9.12
C TYR A 64 -14.21 -17.06 -9.49
N ASN A 65 -14.44 -16.71 -10.75
CA ASN A 65 -15.73 -16.20 -11.21
C ASN A 65 -16.85 -17.21 -10.97
N TYR A 66 -16.62 -18.46 -11.36
CA TYR A 66 -17.59 -19.52 -11.16
C TYR A 66 -17.86 -19.74 -9.67
N ARG A 67 -16.82 -19.76 -8.84
CA ARG A 67 -16.94 -19.86 -7.38
C ARG A 67 -17.79 -18.74 -6.78
N ARG A 68 -17.57 -17.49 -7.21
CA ARG A 68 -18.37 -16.33 -6.80
C ARG A 68 -19.84 -16.48 -7.18
N ASN A 69 -20.13 -16.97 -8.39
CA ASN A 69 -21.50 -17.23 -8.84
C ASN A 69 -22.19 -18.32 -8.00
N VAL A 70 -21.47 -19.41 -7.68
CA VAL A 70 -22.00 -20.46 -6.80
C VAL A 70 -22.38 -19.89 -5.43
N LEU A 71 -21.50 -19.12 -4.79
CA LEU A 71 -21.78 -18.50 -3.49
C LEU A 71 -22.98 -17.55 -3.53
N LEU A 72 -23.05 -16.69 -4.55
CA LEU A 72 -24.17 -15.76 -4.73
C LEU A 72 -25.50 -16.49 -4.96
N HIS A 73 -25.48 -17.61 -5.67
CA HIS A 73 -26.65 -18.45 -5.87
C HIS A 73 -27.09 -19.11 -4.56
N LEU A 74 -26.18 -19.76 -3.84
CA LEU A 74 -26.50 -20.39 -2.54
C LEU A 74 -27.08 -19.38 -1.54
N TRP A 75 -26.53 -18.16 -1.47
CA TRP A 75 -27.09 -17.12 -0.60
C TRP A 75 -28.45 -16.59 -1.07
N ARG A 76 -28.74 -16.65 -2.37
CA ARG A 76 -30.07 -16.30 -2.92
C ARG A 76 -31.08 -17.36 -2.52
N GLU A 77 -30.79 -18.64 -2.76
CA GLU A 77 -31.66 -19.76 -2.36
C GLU A 77 -31.96 -19.72 -0.85
N MET A 78 -30.96 -19.43 -0.02
CA MET A 78 -31.17 -19.26 1.43
C MET A 78 -32.14 -18.13 1.78
N ARG A 79 -32.18 -17.04 1.00
CA ARG A 79 -33.15 -15.96 1.23
C ARG A 79 -34.53 -16.34 0.73
N GLU A 80 -34.62 -16.95 -0.45
CA GLU A 80 -35.90 -17.40 -1.03
C GLU A 80 -36.58 -18.43 -0.10
N GLN A 81 -35.81 -19.36 0.47
CA GLN A 81 -36.30 -20.31 1.48
C GLN A 81 -36.82 -19.60 2.75
N GLN A 82 -36.15 -18.54 3.20
CA GLN A 82 -36.62 -17.75 4.34
C GLN A 82 -37.93 -17.00 4.02
N GLU A 83 -38.06 -16.44 2.82
CA GLU A 83 -39.27 -15.73 2.39
C GLU A 83 -40.47 -16.67 2.19
N GLU A 84 -40.24 -17.86 1.64
CA GLU A 84 -41.26 -18.91 1.51
C GLU A 84 -41.74 -19.44 2.88
N ASP A 85 -40.80 -19.64 3.83
CA ASP A 85 -41.14 -20.02 5.21
C ASP A 85 -42.01 -18.95 5.90
N VAL A 86 -41.78 -17.66 5.63
CA VAL A 86 -42.61 -16.58 6.18
C VAL A 86 -43.99 -16.55 5.52
N LYS A 87 -44.07 -16.64 4.19
CA LYS A 87 -45.34 -16.64 3.42
C LYS A 87 -46.22 -17.84 3.71
N THR A 88 -45.65 -19.01 4.00
CA THR A 88 -46.42 -20.21 4.36
C THR A 88 -46.96 -20.15 5.79
N ASN A 89 -46.31 -19.38 6.67
CA ASN A 89 -46.75 -19.17 8.05
C ASN A 89 -47.75 -18.01 8.23
N GLU A 90 -47.86 -17.07 7.27
CA GLU A 90 -48.87 -16.00 7.28
C GLU A 90 -50.34 -16.46 7.14
N PRO A 91 -50.74 -17.35 6.19
CA PRO A 91 -52.12 -17.80 6.06
C PRO A 91 -52.60 -18.64 7.27
N ALA A 92 -51.68 -19.24 8.02
CA ALA A 92 -52.00 -19.91 9.29
C ALA A 92 -52.38 -18.90 10.41
N LYS A 93 -51.87 -17.66 10.36
CA LYS A 93 -52.26 -16.58 11.28
C LYS A 93 -53.64 -15.99 10.94
N GLU A 94 -54.00 -15.87 9.66
CA GLU A 94 -55.32 -15.36 9.25
C GLU A 94 -56.46 -16.37 9.48
N ILE A 95 -56.23 -17.67 9.27
CA ILE A 95 -57.24 -18.71 9.53
C ILE A 95 -57.53 -18.85 11.04
N ALA A 96 -56.53 -18.69 11.90
CA ALA A 96 -56.70 -18.74 13.36
C ALA A 96 -57.52 -17.57 13.94
N CYS A 97 -57.69 -16.47 13.21
CA CYS A 97 -58.48 -15.32 13.65
C CYS A 97 -59.97 -15.38 13.25
N MET A 98 -60.39 -16.32 12.40
CA MET A 98 -61.79 -16.40 11.93
C MET A 98 -62.60 -17.57 12.51
N GLU A 99 -61.98 -18.61 13.07
CA GLU A 99 -62.70 -19.72 13.72
C GLU A 99 -62.62 -19.63 15.25
N GLY A 100 -63.50 -18.82 15.82
CA GLY A 100 -63.89 -18.92 17.22
C GLY A 100 -64.75 -20.17 17.43
N GLY A 101 -64.11 -21.32 17.66
CA GLY A 101 -64.78 -22.57 17.99
C GLY A 101 -63.91 -23.44 18.89
N ASP A 102 -64.36 -23.62 20.14
CA ASP A 102 -63.73 -24.44 21.18
C ASP A 102 -63.47 -25.88 20.70
N THR A 103 -62.27 -26.14 20.20
CA THR A 103 -61.62 -27.46 20.31
C THR A 103 -60.12 -27.26 20.36
N ALA A 104 -59.52 -27.67 21.47
CA ALA A 104 -58.08 -27.60 21.71
C ALA A 104 -57.32 -28.54 20.76
N VAL A 105 -56.95 -28.03 19.58
CA VAL A 105 -55.87 -28.59 18.78
C VAL A 105 -54.61 -27.82 19.15
N ASN A 106 -53.62 -28.56 19.64
CA ASN A 106 -52.33 -28.06 20.09
C ASN A 106 -51.47 -27.69 18.87
N THR A 107 -51.85 -26.62 18.15
CA THR A 107 -51.06 -26.05 17.05
C THR A 107 -50.11 -25.01 17.64
N SER A 108 -48.84 -25.38 17.76
CA SER A 108 -47.77 -24.49 18.17
C SER A 108 -47.66 -23.34 17.15
N PHE A 109 -48.05 -22.13 17.55
CA PHE A 109 -47.66 -20.91 16.86
C PHE A 109 -46.12 -20.89 16.74
N PRO A 110 -45.53 -20.49 15.59
CA PRO A 110 -44.12 -20.14 15.57
C PRO A 110 -43.94 -18.96 16.52
N SER A 111 -43.33 -19.20 17.68
CA SER A 111 -42.89 -18.13 18.56
C SER A 111 -41.94 -17.24 17.76
N SER A 112 -42.01 -15.92 17.94
CA SER A 112 -41.03 -14.96 17.39
C SER A 112 -39.57 -15.39 17.58
N ARG A 113 -39.33 -16.20 18.62
CA ARG A 113 -38.05 -16.84 18.92
C ARG A 113 -37.56 -17.84 17.85
N VAL A 114 -38.46 -18.62 17.23
CA VAL A 114 -38.11 -19.61 16.20
C VAL A 114 -37.72 -18.94 14.89
N GLU A 115 -38.43 -17.87 14.51
CA GLU A 115 -38.10 -17.06 13.32
C GLU A 115 -36.73 -16.36 13.51
N GLU A 116 -36.47 -15.82 14.70
CA GLU A 116 -35.18 -15.21 15.04
C GLU A 116 -34.04 -16.24 15.05
N GLU A 117 -34.27 -17.45 15.59
CA GLU A 117 -33.29 -18.55 15.57
C GLU A 117 -32.96 -19.01 14.13
N LYS A 118 -33.97 -19.12 13.25
CA LYS A 118 -33.77 -19.43 11.82
C LYS A 118 -32.97 -18.33 11.11
N ARG A 119 -33.29 -17.07 11.38
CA ARG A 119 -32.58 -15.92 10.82
C ARG A 119 -31.12 -15.91 11.25
N GLN A 120 -30.85 -16.10 12.54
CA GLN A 120 -29.50 -16.19 13.10
C GLN A 120 -28.71 -17.33 12.46
N THR A 121 -29.35 -18.48 12.26
CA THR A 121 -28.72 -19.65 11.63
C THR A 121 -28.29 -19.38 10.18
N ALA A 122 -29.11 -18.65 9.41
CA ALA A 122 -28.76 -18.29 8.04
C ALA A 122 -27.62 -17.25 7.96
N VAL A 123 -27.63 -16.26 8.86
CA VAL A 123 -26.52 -15.31 9.02
C VAL A 123 -25.22 -16.05 9.31
N GLN A 124 -25.25 -16.95 10.29
CA GLN A 124 -24.09 -17.76 10.66
C GLN A 124 -23.57 -18.59 9.48
N ARG A 125 -24.47 -19.19 8.70
CA ARG A 125 -24.10 -19.98 7.53
C ARG A 125 -23.43 -19.14 6.45
N LYS A 126 -23.94 -17.93 6.16
CA LYS A 126 -23.31 -16.99 5.21
C LYS A 126 -21.90 -16.60 5.66
N MET A 127 -21.73 -16.35 6.96
CA MET A 127 -20.44 -16.00 7.55
C MET A 127 -19.45 -17.17 7.49
N GLU A 128 -19.91 -18.41 7.69
CA GLU A 128 -19.05 -19.60 7.57
C GLU A 128 -18.54 -19.80 6.15
N PHE A 129 -19.37 -19.58 5.11
CA PHE A 129 -18.87 -19.58 3.73
C PHE A 129 -17.74 -18.57 3.53
N LEU A 130 -17.89 -17.34 4.04
CA LEU A 130 -16.85 -16.31 3.89
C LEU A 130 -15.58 -16.65 4.69
N LYS A 131 -15.69 -17.31 5.85
CA LYS A 131 -14.53 -17.83 6.58
C LYS A 131 -13.79 -18.89 5.78
N GLU A 132 -14.50 -19.85 5.17
CA GLU A 132 -13.90 -20.86 4.31
C GLU A 132 -13.22 -20.24 3.07
N GLU A 133 -13.84 -19.21 2.47
CA GLU A 133 -13.22 -18.47 1.37
C GLU A 133 -11.92 -17.78 1.80
N LEU A 134 -11.88 -17.17 2.98
CA LEU A 134 -10.66 -16.56 3.52
C LEU A 134 -9.59 -17.62 3.79
N ARG A 135 -9.95 -18.79 4.33
CA ARG A 135 -9.02 -19.91 4.57
C ARG A 135 -8.39 -20.41 3.27
N LEU A 136 -9.20 -20.68 2.25
CA LEU A 136 -8.72 -21.08 0.92
C LEU A 136 -7.81 -20.02 0.33
N ASN A 137 -8.23 -18.75 0.38
CA ASN A 137 -7.48 -17.64 -0.19
C ASN A 137 -6.13 -17.43 0.52
N SER A 138 -6.10 -17.49 1.85
CA SER A 138 -4.86 -17.40 2.63
C SER A 138 -3.94 -18.57 2.32
N LYS A 139 -4.46 -19.79 2.17
CA LYS A 139 -3.64 -20.96 1.75
C LYS A 139 -2.98 -20.73 0.38
N ILE A 140 -3.72 -20.13 -0.57
CA ILE A 140 -3.18 -19.81 -1.89
C ILE A 140 -2.08 -18.75 -1.79
N LEU A 141 -2.34 -17.63 -1.10
CA LEU A 141 -1.39 -16.52 -1.00
C LEU A 141 -0.13 -16.87 -0.20
N LEU A 142 -0.22 -17.75 0.81
CA LEU A 142 0.95 -18.23 1.55
C LEU A 142 1.86 -19.11 0.69
N ARG A 143 1.28 -19.86 -0.26
CA ARG A 143 2.06 -20.68 -1.19
C ARG A 143 2.61 -19.87 -2.36
N ASP A 144 1.77 -19.01 -2.93
CA ASP A 144 2.12 -18.15 -4.05
C ASP A 144 1.54 -16.75 -3.84
N TYR A 145 2.38 -15.88 -3.27
CA TYR A 145 2.03 -14.51 -2.91
C TYR A 145 1.98 -13.57 -4.12
N LYS A 146 2.24 -14.06 -5.34
CA LYS A 146 2.21 -13.28 -6.59
C LYS A 146 0.91 -13.46 -7.38
N VAL A 147 0.00 -14.33 -6.91
CA VAL A 147 -1.28 -14.58 -7.58
C VAL A 147 -2.22 -13.37 -7.46
N TYR A 148 -2.24 -12.54 -8.49
CA TYR A 148 -3.05 -11.32 -8.52
C TYR A 148 -4.56 -11.58 -8.34
N VAL A 149 -5.09 -12.62 -8.99
CA VAL A 149 -6.52 -12.95 -8.91
C VAL A 149 -6.94 -13.36 -7.49
N ALA A 150 -6.03 -13.92 -6.69
CA ALA A 150 -6.31 -14.24 -5.28
C ALA A 150 -6.54 -12.96 -4.47
N PHE A 151 -5.76 -11.89 -4.68
CA PHE A 151 -6.02 -10.60 -4.04
C PHE A 151 -7.36 -10.00 -4.49
N LEU A 152 -7.71 -10.12 -5.78
CA LEU A 152 -9.02 -9.65 -6.27
C LEU A 152 -10.19 -10.41 -5.66
N HIS A 153 -10.07 -11.73 -5.52
CA HIS A 153 -11.05 -12.55 -4.84
C HIS A 153 -11.17 -12.15 -3.37
N ARG A 154 -10.04 -11.92 -2.70
CA ARG A 154 -10.01 -11.46 -1.30
C ARG A 154 -10.76 -10.15 -1.11
N ARG A 155 -10.54 -9.16 -1.98
CA ARG A 155 -11.30 -7.90 -2.00
C ARG A 155 -12.81 -8.14 -2.20
N TRP A 156 -13.17 -9.09 -3.06
CA TRP A 156 -14.58 -9.45 -3.26
C TRP A 156 -15.22 -10.05 -2.00
N ILE A 157 -14.51 -10.91 -1.26
CA ILE A 157 -14.96 -11.45 0.03
C ILE A 157 -15.29 -10.30 0.98
N PHE A 158 -14.37 -9.34 1.14
CA PHE A 158 -14.61 -8.18 2.01
C PHE A 158 -15.72 -7.26 1.53
N ALA A 159 -15.93 -7.14 0.22
CA ALA A 159 -17.10 -6.44 -0.31
C ALA A 159 -18.42 -7.12 0.10
N GLN A 160 -18.45 -8.46 0.18
CA GLN A 160 -19.62 -9.18 0.70
C GLN A 160 -19.78 -9.00 2.22
N LEU A 161 -18.69 -9.10 3.00
CA LEU A 161 -18.71 -8.84 4.44
C LEU A 161 -19.24 -7.44 4.75
N LYS A 162 -18.73 -6.43 4.05
CA LYS A 162 -19.17 -5.03 4.16
C LYS A 162 -20.65 -4.87 3.80
N ARG A 163 -21.13 -5.55 2.76
CA ARG A 163 -22.56 -5.53 2.40
C ARG A 163 -23.41 -6.11 3.53
N PHE A 164 -23.05 -7.29 4.04
CA PHE A 164 -23.80 -7.93 5.13
C PHE A 164 -23.79 -7.10 6.40
N ALA A 165 -22.67 -6.47 6.76
CA ALA A 165 -22.59 -5.56 7.89
C ALA A 165 -23.53 -4.34 7.71
N LYS A 166 -23.60 -3.76 6.51
CA LYS A 166 -24.52 -2.65 6.22
C LYS A 166 -25.99 -3.07 6.28
N ASP A 167 -26.34 -4.22 5.69
CA ASP A 167 -27.70 -4.74 5.71
C ASP A 167 -28.15 -5.00 7.16
N ALA A 168 -27.25 -5.49 8.01
CA ALA A 168 -27.50 -5.72 9.43
C ALA A 168 -27.72 -4.40 10.21
N LEU A 169 -26.91 -3.36 9.95
CA LEU A 169 -27.09 -2.03 10.54
C LEU A 169 -28.44 -1.41 10.16
N LEU A 170 -28.80 -1.45 8.87
CA LEU A 170 -30.09 -0.93 8.39
C LEU A 170 -31.28 -1.64 9.04
N THR A 171 -31.17 -2.95 9.26
CA THR A 171 -32.24 -3.71 9.90
C THR A 171 -32.34 -3.41 11.40
N ALA A 172 -31.20 -3.18 12.07
CA ALA A 172 -31.17 -2.77 13.47
C ALA A 172 -31.78 -1.37 13.67
N ASP A 173 -31.46 -0.42 12.80
CA ASP A 173 -32.04 0.94 12.83
C ASP A 173 -33.56 0.91 12.61
N ALA A 174 -34.04 0.09 11.67
CA ALA A 174 -35.47 -0.07 11.41
C ALA A 174 -36.25 -0.69 12.58
N ALA A 175 -35.58 -1.52 13.42
CA ALA A 175 -36.16 -2.10 14.62
C ALA A 175 -36.19 -1.13 15.81
N GLY A 176 -35.39 -0.05 15.77
CA GLY A 176 -35.38 1.02 16.77
C GLY A 176 -36.58 1.97 16.61
N VAL A 177 -37.67 1.71 17.33
CA VAL A 177 -38.84 2.61 17.38
C VAL A 177 -38.43 3.99 17.97
N PRO A 178 -38.87 5.13 17.40
CA PRO A 178 -38.68 6.43 18.03
C PRO A 178 -39.56 6.52 19.28
N GLY A 179 -38.96 6.41 20.46
CA GLY A 179 -39.68 6.59 21.74
C GLY A 179 -39.18 5.77 22.93
N GLN A 180 -38.20 4.87 22.77
CA GLN A 180 -37.60 4.18 23.91
C GLN A 180 -36.40 4.97 24.44
N GLY A 181 -36.42 5.30 25.74
CA GLY A 181 -35.42 6.14 26.41
C GLY A 181 -33.99 5.56 26.38
N PRO A 182 -32.99 6.33 26.84
CA PRO A 182 -31.56 6.18 26.52
C PRO A 182 -30.84 4.99 27.19
N SER A 183 -31.51 3.88 27.52
CA SER A 183 -30.98 2.83 28.39
C SER A 183 -30.83 1.43 27.76
N VAL A 184 -31.36 1.17 26.55
CA VAL A 184 -31.15 -0.14 25.90
C VAL A 184 -29.91 -0.05 25.01
N ARG A 185 -28.77 -0.57 25.49
CA ARG A 185 -27.59 -0.82 24.64
C ARG A 185 -28.00 -1.81 23.56
N VAL A 186 -28.18 -1.35 22.32
CA VAL A 186 -28.33 -2.23 21.17
C VAL A 186 -27.00 -2.96 20.98
N GLU A 187 -27.00 -4.28 21.15
CA GLU A 187 -25.80 -5.08 20.88
C GLU A 187 -25.43 -4.97 19.40
N CYS A 188 -24.14 -4.74 19.14
CA CYS A 188 -23.63 -4.63 17.78
C CYS A 188 -23.91 -5.92 17.00
N PRO A 189 -24.52 -5.84 15.79
CA PRO A 189 -24.81 -7.01 14.97
C PRO A 189 -23.58 -7.91 14.75
N GLU A 190 -23.81 -9.22 14.68
CA GLU A 190 -22.73 -10.20 14.55
C GLU A 190 -21.90 -9.99 13.28
N GLU A 191 -22.57 -9.63 12.18
CA GLU A 191 -21.97 -9.34 10.89
C GLU A 191 -21.00 -8.17 10.97
N VAL A 192 -21.35 -7.12 11.72
CA VAL A 192 -20.52 -5.93 11.92
C VAL A 192 -19.29 -6.30 12.75
N ARG A 193 -19.47 -7.02 13.87
CA ARG A 193 -18.36 -7.49 14.72
C ARG A 193 -17.40 -8.41 13.96
N PHE A 194 -17.94 -9.30 13.14
CA PHE A 194 -17.12 -10.21 12.34
C PHE A 194 -16.38 -9.49 11.23
N TRP A 195 -17.06 -8.62 10.47
CA TRP A 195 -16.41 -7.80 9.44
C TRP A 195 -15.27 -6.96 10.04
N SER A 196 -15.51 -6.29 11.16
CA SER A 196 -14.49 -5.43 11.78
C SER A 196 -13.29 -6.21 12.31
N SER A 197 -13.54 -7.29 13.06
CA SER A 197 -12.46 -8.10 13.62
C SER A 197 -11.57 -8.74 12.54
N ILE A 198 -12.14 -9.13 11.41
CA ILE A 198 -11.39 -9.74 10.32
C ILE A 198 -10.69 -8.68 9.45
N LEU A 199 -11.31 -7.54 9.18
CA LEU A 199 -10.71 -6.47 8.37
C LEU A 199 -9.46 -5.89 9.03
N ILE A 200 -9.46 -5.72 10.36
CA ILE A 200 -8.27 -5.23 11.10
C ILE A 200 -7.07 -6.18 10.91
N ARG A 201 -7.33 -7.50 10.86
CA ARG A 201 -6.29 -8.52 10.63
C ARG A 201 -5.72 -8.50 9.21
N GLU A 202 -6.37 -7.83 8.26
CA GLU A 202 -5.82 -7.73 6.90
C GLU A 202 -4.53 -6.91 6.86
N LYS A 203 -4.34 -6.00 7.80
CA LYS A 203 -3.05 -5.30 7.96
C LYS A 203 -1.94 -6.30 8.31
N GLU A 204 -2.18 -7.18 9.28
CA GLU A 204 -1.23 -8.23 9.70
C GLU A 204 -0.95 -9.22 8.56
N GLN A 205 -1.96 -9.57 7.76
CA GLN A 205 -1.78 -10.40 6.56
C GLN A 205 -0.88 -9.71 5.54
N CYS A 206 -1.02 -8.39 5.35
CA CYS A 206 -0.12 -7.63 4.49
C CYS A 206 1.30 -7.61 5.04
N ASP A 207 1.47 -7.40 6.35
CA ASP A 207 2.77 -7.40 7.02
C ASP A 207 3.48 -8.76 6.84
N ALA A 208 2.74 -9.86 6.98
CA ALA A 208 3.27 -11.21 6.74
C ALA A 208 3.72 -11.42 5.28
N LEU A 209 2.95 -10.94 4.30
CA LEU A 209 3.33 -11.04 2.88
C LEU A 209 4.55 -10.19 2.55
N LEU A 210 4.65 -8.98 3.12
CA LEU A 210 5.80 -8.08 2.94
C LEU A 210 7.04 -8.51 3.72
N ALA A 211 6.88 -9.34 4.75
CA ALA A 211 7.99 -10.01 5.41
C ALA A 211 8.61 -11.11 4.51
N VAL A 212 7.80 -11.76 3.67
CA VAL A 212 8.27 -12.76 2.70
C VAL A 212 8.88 -12.10 1.45
N ASP A 213 8.19 -11.12 0.88
CA ASP A 213 8.69 -10.32 -0.24
C ASP A 213 8.30 -8.86 -0.05
N GLU A 214 9.27 -8.07 0.41
CA GLU A 214 9.08 -6.66 0.71
C GLU A 214 8.85 -5.78 -0.51
N ARG A 215 9.12 -6.31 -1.71
CA ARG A 215 8.90 -5.65 -3.01
C ARG A 215 7.65 -6.16 -3.71
N ASN A 216 6.84 -6.99 -3.04
CA ASN A 216 5.59 -7.49 -3.59
C ASN A 216 4.58 -6.34 -3.78
N PHE A 217 4.51 -5.83 -5.01
CA PHE A 217 3.62 -4.72 -5.34
C PHE A 217 2.13 -5.06 -5.19
N HIS A 218 1.74 -6.34 -5.28
CA HIS A 218 0.36 -6.76 -5.01
C HIS A 218 0.02 -6.62 -3.53
N ALA A 219 0.94 -7.01 -2.64
CA ALA A 219 0.78 -6.84 -1.20
C ALA A 219 0.73 -5.35 -0.81
N TRP A 220 1.58 -4.49 -1.39
CA TRP A 220 1.51 -3.04 -1.19
C TRP A 220 0.20 -2.42 -1.69
N ASN A 221 -0.26 -2.82 -2.88
CA ASN A 221 -1.56 -2.38 -3.41
C ASN A 221 -2.72 -2.81 -2.51
N TYR A 222 -2.68 -4.06 -2.04
CA TYR A 222 -3.70 -4.61 -1.16
C TYR A 222 -3.69 -3.94 0.22
N ARG A 223 -2.51 -3.64 0.76
CA ARG A 223 -2.34 -2.87 2.01
C ARG A 223 -3.01 -1.50 1.92
N ARG A 224 -2.75 -0.75 0.85
CA ARG A 224 -3.41 0.55 0.63
C ARG A 224 -4.93 0.43 0.64
N TRP A 225 -5.46 -0.57 -0.07
CA TRP A 225 -6.90 -0.86 -0.07
C TRP A 225 -7.40 -1.22 1.32
N ALA A 226 -6.71 -2.09 2.06
CA ALA A 226 -7.12 -2.54 3.39
C ALA A 226 -7.15 -1.37 4.40
N LEU A 227 -6.12 -0.52 4.41
CA LEU A 227 -6.08 0.68 5.26
C LEU A 227 -7.21 1.65 4.91
N SER A 228 -7.51 1.84 3.62
CA SER A 228 -8.66 2.65 3.19
C SER A 228 -10.00 2.07 3.65
N GLU A 229 -10.16 0.74 3.62
CA GLU A 229 -11.38 0.08 4.09
C GLU A 229 -11.51 0.13 5.62
N ILE A 230 -10.40 0.02 6.36
CA ILE A 230 -10.37 0.18 7.83
C ILE A 230 -10.81 1.61 8.19
N ALA A 231 -10.22 2.63 7.56
CA ALA A 231 -10.62 4.01 7.80
C ALA A 231 -12.10 4.26 7.43
N TYR A 232 -12.58 3.68 6.33
CA TYR A 232 -14.00 3.75 5.98
C TYR A 232 -14.89 3.11 7.06
N MET A 233 -14.50 1.93 7.55
CA MET A 233 -15.21 1.21 8.59
C MET A 233 -15.29 2.01 9.88
N ASP A 234 -14.16 2.54 10.36
CA ASP A 234 -14.11 3.31 11.60
C ASP A 234 -15.03 4.53 11.53
N ASN A 235 -15.04 5.24 10.40
CA ASN A 235 -15.98 6.35 10.16
C ASN A 235 -17.45 5.89 10.18
N LEU A 236 -17.76 4.77 9.51
CA LEU A 236 -19.13 4.24 9.49
C LEU A 236 -19.61 3.88 10.90
N LEU A 237 -18.77 3.22 11.71
CA LEU A 237 -19.13 2.75 13.04
C LEU A 237 -19.21 3.89 14.05
N ALA A 238 -18.39 4.94 13.89
CA ALA A 238 -18.49 6.17 14.68
C ALA A 238 -19.86 6.85 14.52
N HIS A 239 -20.44 6.83 13.31
CA HIS A 239 -21.77 7.40 13.06
C HIS A 239 -22.92 6.56 13.63
N CYS A 240 -22.72 5.25 13.83
CA CYS A 240 -23.75 4.35 14.34
C CYS A 240 -23.79 4.26 15.88
N SER A 241 -23.01 5.06 16.62
CA SER A 241 -22.87 4.97 18.09
C SER A 241 -22.49 3.56 18.57
N VAL A 242 -21.73 2.81 17.76
CA VAL A 242 -21.28 1.46 18.08
C VAL A 242 -19.87 1.53 18.66
N ASP A 243 -19.74 1.37 19.98
CA ASP A 243 -18.43 1.26 20.64
C ASP A 243 -17.73 -0.04 20.21
N THR A 244 -16.75 0.07 19.30
CA THR A 244 -15.90 -1.04 18.85
C THR A 244 -14.81 -1.44 19.85
N ALA A 245 -14.68 -0.70 20.96
CA ALA A 245 -13.59 -0.83 21.93
C ALA A 245 -13.54 -2.18 22.68
N SER A 246 -14.56 -3.05 22.57
CA SER A 246 -14.56 -4.36 23.25
C SER A 246 -13.83 -5.48 22.48
N ALA A 247 -13.40 -5.26 21.23
CA ALA A 247 -12.69 -6.27 20.44
C ALA A 247 -11.16 -6.27 20.63
N SER A 248 -10.61 -5.28 21.34
CA SER A 248 -9.17 -5.14 21.60
C SER A 248 -8.81 -5.39 23.07
N SER A 249 -9.12 -6.57 23.60
CA SER A 249 -8.37 -7.10 24.75
C SER A 249 -8.72 -8.57 24.98
N LYS A 250 -7.80 -9.47 24.61
CA LYS A 250 -7.51 -10.77 25.25
C LYS A 250 -6.47 -11.52 24.40
N ASN A 251 -5.19 -11.17 24.57
CA ASN A 251 -4.09 -12.08 24.28
C ASN A 251 -3.50 -12.54 25.63
N PRO A 252 -3.60 -13.83 25.99
CA PRO A 252 -2.80 -14.41 27.05
C PRO A 252 -1.74 -15.33 26.42
N ALA A 253 -0.57 -14.79 26.04
CA ALA A 253 0.68 -15.53 25.92
C ALA A 253 1.80 -14.64 25.34
N GLU A 254 2.50 -13.90 26.20
CA GLU A 254 3.91 -13.58 25.94
C GLU A 254 4.74 -14.34 26.97
N LYS A 255 5.44 -15.37 26.48
CA LYS A 255 6.51 -16.04 27.22
C LYS A 255 7.82 -15.30 26.94
N GLU A 256 8.50 -14.98 28.03
CA GLU A 256 9.81 -14.35 28.12
C GLU A 256 10.89 -15.06 27.30
N VAL A 257 11.75 -14.30 26.60
CA VAL A 257 13.13 -14.64 26.20
C VAL A 257 13.94 -13.32 26.17
N PRO A 258 15.25 -13.29 26.53
CA PRO A 258 15.83 -12.22 27.34
C PRO A 258 16.58 -11.08 26.60
N LYS A 259 16.79 -10.01 27.37
CA LYS A 259 17.62 -8.81 27.14
C LYS A 259 18.95 -9.09 26.41
N ALA A 260 19.16 -8.43 25.27
CA ALA A 260 20.48 -7.99 24.85
C ALA A 260 20.42 -6.76 23.92
N ARG A 261 21.16 -5.72 24.33
CA ARG A 261 21.67 -4.57 23.56
C ARG A 261 20.67 -3.49 23.14
N GLN A 262 20.30 -2.67 24.12
CA GLN A 262 20.02 -1.25 23.90
C GLN A 262 21.32 -0.55 23.47
N LEU A 263 21.33 0.02 22.27
CA LEU A 263 22.20 1.13 21.90
C LEU A 263 21.28 2.34 21.67
N GLN A 264 20.97 2.99 22.80
CA GLN A 264 21.14 4.43 23.01
C GLN A 264 20.60 5.37 21.92
N GLU A 265 19.29 5.64 21.97
CA GLU A 265 18.72 6.93 21.56
C GLU A 265 19.13 7.96 22.63
N GLN A 266 20.05 8.87 22.29
CA GLN A 266 20.28 10.10 23.04
C GLN A 266 19.57 11.25 22.31
N GLN A 267 18.44 11.68 22.85
CA GLN A 267 17.97 13.06 22.65
C GLN A 267 18.85 13.97 23.53
N PRO A 268 19.32 15.13 23.02
CA PRO A 268 20.00 16.08 23.88
C PRO A 268 18.96 16.82 24.74
N GLN A 269 19.11 16.69 26.06
CA GLN A 269 18.45 17.56 27.03
C GLN A 269 19.02 18.98 26.89
N SER A 270 18.21 19.94 26.46
CA SER A 270 18.47 21.36 26.74
C SER A 270 17.56 21.83 27.87
N CYS A 271 18.16 22.59 28.77
CA CYS A 271 17.56 23.09 30.00
C CYS A 271 16.80 24.38 29.71
N GLY A 272 15.54 24.45 30.16
CA GLY A 272 14.80 25.68 30.49
C GLY A 272 14.46 26.66 29.37
N ASP A 273 13.24 26.55 28.85
CA ASP A 273 12.41 27.74 28.54
C ASP A 273 10.93 27.32 28.65
N GLU A 274 10.08 28.13 29.29
CA GLU A 274 8.63 27.93 29.30
C GLU A 274 8.08 28.31 27.92
N GLY A 275 8.33 27.46 26.93
CA GLY A 275 7.81 27.59 25.58
C GLY A 275 6.48 26.87 25.42
N VAL A 276 5.53 27.54 24.75
CA VAL A 276 4.27 26.97 24.25
C VAL A 276 4.51 25.57 23.70
N VAL A 277 3.86 24.55 24.28
CA VAL A 277 3.90 23.19 23.74
C VAL A 277 3.22 23.21 22.38
N GLU A 278 4.01 23.26 21.31
CA GLU A 278 3.48 23.25 19.95
C GLU A 278 2.72 21.94 19.68
N PRO A 279 1.53 22.00 19.06
CA PRO A 279 0.79 20.79 18.73
C PRO A 279 1.55 20.01 17.64
N ARG A 280 2.13 18.85 17.99
CA ARG A 280 2.67 17.88 17.01
C ARG A 280 1.56 17.03 16.41
N GLY A 281 1.69 16.63 15.14
CA GLY A 281 0.73 15.76 14.46
C GLY A 281 -0.41 16.51 13.76
N LEU A 282 -0.14 17.68 13.19
CA LEU A 282 -1.11 18.50 12.46
C LEU A 282 -1.09 18.23 10.94
N PHE A 283 0.07 17.83 10.42
CA PHE A 283 0.30 17.57 9.01
C PHE A 283 -0.22 16.19 8.58
N PHE A 284 0.11 15.15 9.34
CA PHE A 284 -0.32 13.77 9.11
C PHE A 284 -1.53 13.39 9.97
N THR A 285 -2.40 12.53 9.43
CA THR A 285 -3.37 11.83 10.29
C THR A 285 -2.65 10.79 11.16
N PRO A 286 -3.26 10.33 12.28
CA PRO A 286 -2.66 9.28 13.09
C PRO A 286 -2.32 8.00 12.32
N ASP A 287 -3.12 7.65 11.31
CA ASP A 287 -2.88 6.45 10.49
C ASP A 287 -1.81 6.66 9.43
N GLU A 288 -1.73 7.86 8.85
CA GLU A 288 -0.60 8.22 7.98
C GLU A 288 0.72 8.22 8.75
N LEU A 289 0.75 8.71 10.00
CA LEU A 289 1.96 8.68 10.82
C LEU A 289 2.40 7.23 11.13
N LYS A 290 1.45 6.33 11.42
CA LYS A 290 1.73 4.89 11.57
C LYS A 290 2.32 4.29 10.29
N GLU A 291 1.74 4.63 9.14
CA GLU A 291 2.21 4.11 7.86
C GLU A 291 3.54 4.74 7.42
N LEU A 292 3.77 6.02 7.74
CA LEU A 292 5.04 6.70 7.51
C LEU A 292 6.16 6.02 8.29
N ASN A 293 5.94 5.75 9.58
CA ASN A 293 6.85 4.98 10.42
C ASN A 293 7.11 3.56 9.88
N PHE A 294 6.08 2.91 9.33
CA PHE A 294 6.25 1.62 8.67
C PHE A 294 7.15 1.73 7.43
N THR A 295 6.92 2.71 6.56
CA THR A 295 7.78 2.94 5.38
C THR A 295 9.22 3.31 5.75
N THR A 296 9.43 4.09 6.81
CA THR A 296 10.78 4.40 7.34
C THR A 296 11.54 3.11 7.66
N LYS A 297 10.92 2.20 8.42
CA LYS A 297 11.53 0.90 8.77
C LYS A 297 11.83 0.05 7.54
N MET A 298 10.92 0.03 6.58
CA MET A 298 11.09 -0.76 5.34
C MET A 298 12.22 -0.22 4.47
N VAL A 299 12.34 1.10 4.34
CA VAL A 299 13.43 1.76 3.61
C VAL A 299 14.78 1.57 4.31
N GLN A 300 14.84 1.78 5.62
CA GLN A 300 16.07 1.59 6.40
C GLN A 300 16.56 0.13 6.38
N ARG A 301 15.63 -0.83 6.27
CA ARG A 301 15.97 -2.25 6.12
C ARG A 301 16.53 -2.55 4.73
N ASN A 302 15.97 -1.95 3.69
CA ASN A 302 16.41 -2.13 2.31
C ASN A 302 16.15 -0.87 1.48
N PHE A 303 17.21 -0.12 1.18
CA PHE A 303 17.12 1.08 0.36
C PHE A 303 16.64 0.80 -1.08
N SER A 304 16.79 -0.43 -1.58
CA SER A 304 16.26 -0.87 -2.88
C SER A 304 14.76 -1.17 -2.89
N ASN A 305 14.05 -0.95 -1.77
CA ASN A 305 12.61 -1.16 -1.70
C ASN A 305 11.84 0.01 -2.32
N TYR A 306 11.79 0.06 -3.65
CA TYR A 306 11.04 1.07 -4.39
C TYR A 306 9.57 1.19 -3.94
N SER A 307 8.94 0.09 -3.54
CA SER A 307 7.53 0.12 -3.10
C SER A 307 7.36 0.88 -1.79
N ALA A 308 8.32 0.79 -0.86
CA ALA A 308 8.31 1.55 0.39
C ALA A 308 8.54 3.04 0.13
N TRP A 309 9.51 3.42 -0.71
CA TRP A 309 9.72 4.81 -1.15
C TRP A 309 8.48 5.39 -1.83
N HIS A 310 7.86 4.62 -2.72
CA HIS A 310 6.66 5.05 -3.42
C HIS A 310 5.49 5.25 -2.45
N GLN A 311 5.27 4.32 -1.51
CA GLN A 311 4.24 4.46 -0.48
C GLN A 311 4.49 5.70 0.40
N ARG A 312 5.75 5.94 0.79
CA ARG A 312 6.15 7.13 1.56
C ARG A 312 5.79 8.42 0.83
N GLY A 313 6.12 8.50 -0.46
CA GLY A 313 5.79 9.65 -1.29
C GLY A 313 4.29 9.87 -1.47
N LEU A 314 3.49 8.78 -1.54
CA LEU A 314 2.04 8.90 -1.58
C LEU A 314 1.47 9.53 -0.29
N ILE A 315 1.98 9.15 0.89
CA ILE A 315 1.55 9.70 2.19
C ILE A 315 1.85 11.20 2.27
N ILE A 316 3.06 11.60 1.90
CA ILE A 316 3.44 13.03 1.88
C ILE A 316 2.59 13.79 0.86
N LYS A 317 2.36 13.21 -0.33
CA LYS A 317 1.50 13.82 -1.36
C LYS A 317 0.08 14.03 -0.86
N THR A 318 -0.54 13.06 -0.19
CA THR A 318 -1.91 13.21 0.33
C THR A 318 -1.97 14.25 1.45
N ALA A 319 -0.97 14.31 2.32
CA ALA A 319 -0.86 15.32 3.36
C ALA A 319 -0.73 16.74 2.77
N LEU A 320 0.12 16.93 1.76
CA LEU A 320 0.26 18.21 1.04
C LEU A 320 -1.04 18.63 0.35
N GLN A 321 -1.75 17.70 -0.30
CA GLN A 321 -3.04 17.99 -0.92
C GLN A 321 -4.09 18.45 0.09
N ARG A 322 -4.14 17.83 1.27
CA ARG A 322 -5.02 18.30 2.35
C ARG A 322 -4.63 19.69 2.84
N LEU A 323 -3.34 19.96 2.98
CA LEU A 323 -2.85 21.27 3.40
C LEU A 323 -3.28 22.37 2.41
N GLN A 324 -3.18 22.12 1.11
CA GLN A 324 -3.67 23.03 0.05
C GLN A 324 -5.17 23.31 0.13
N GLN A 325 -5.96 22.32 0.53
CA GLN A 325 -7.43 22.43 0.60
C GLN A 325 -7.93 23.11 1.89
N ARG A 326 -7.12 23.15 2.96
CA ARG A 326 -7.50 23.78 4.22
C ARG A 326 -7.49 25.31 4.08
N LEU A 327 -8.67 25.90 3.88
CA LEU A 327 -8.92 27.34 4.02
C LEU A 327 -9.24 27.65 5.50
N GLY A 328 -8.31 28.20 6.28
CA GLY A 328 -8.52 28.46 7.71
C GLY A 328 -7.28 28.89 8.50
N ASP A 329 -7.54 29.29 9.74
CA ASP A 329 -6.68 29.90 10.79
C ASP A 329 -5.16 29.90 10.54
N ASP A 330 -4.58 31.11 10.48
CA ASP A 330 -3.20 31.38 10.05
C ASP A 330 -2.17 30.69 10.97
N VAL A 331 -2.45 30.64 12.29
CA VAL A 331 -1.53 30.07 13.28
C VAL A 331 -1.40 28.54 13.13
N MET A 332 -2.53 27.84 12.96
CA MET A 332 -2.52 26.38 12.80
C MET A 332 -1.94 25.96 11.45
N ARG A 333 -2.15 26.79 10.42
CA ARG A 333 -1.56 26.59 9.10
C ARG A 333 -0.05 26.73 9.15
N ASP A 334 0.47 27.76 9.80
CA ASP A 334 1.92 27.97 9.99
C ASP A 334 2.58 26.81 10.73
N ALA A 335 1.99 26.34 11.82
CA ALA A 335 2.48 25.17 12.54
C ALA A 335 2.50 23.91 11.65
N THR A 336 1.44 23.70 10.85
CA THR A 336 1.37 22.56 9.91
C THR A 336 2.43 22.67 8.80
N LEU A 337 2.73 23.88 8.32
CA LEU A 337 3.76 24.12 7.31
C LEU A 337 5.16 23.84 7.84
N ARG A 338 5.45 24.22 9.10
CA ARG A 338 6.73 23.90 9.75
C ARG A 338 6.92 22.39 9.86
N GLU A 339 5.90 21.66 10.36
CA GLU A 339 5.95 20.20 10.44
C GLU A 339 6.15 19.55 9.06
N ALA A 340 5.53 20.10 8.02
CA ALA A 340 5.73 19.61 6.65
C ALA A 340 7.17 19.81 6.14
N TRP A 341 7.78 20.98 6.42
CA TRP A 341 9.18 21.24 6.07
C TRP A 341 10.15 20.36 6.86
N GLU A 342 9.94 20.22 8.17
CA GLU A 342 10.73 19.31 9.02
C GLU A 342 10.69 17.88 8.46
N GLN A 343 9.51 17.40 8.05
CA GLN A 343 9.41 16.07 7.46
C GLN A 343 10.17 15.94 6.13
N LEU A 344 10.11 16.95 5.26
CA LEU A 344 10.87 16.90 4.01
C LEU A 344 12.38 16.91 4.25
N GLU A 345 12.85 17.63 5.27
CA GLU A 345 14.27 17.68 5.66
C GLU A 345 14.77 16.33 6.22
N GLU A 346 13.96 15.67 7.05
CA GLU A 346 14.20 14.29 7.48
C GLU A 346 14.30 13.34 6.29
N ASP A 347 13.41 13.51 5.30
CA ASP A 347 13.39 12.69 4.10
C ASP A 347 14.58 12.97 3.17
N LEU A 348 15.03 14.21 3.08
CA LEU A 348 16.27 14.57 2.38
C LEU A 348 17.47 13.89 3.03
N THR A 349 17.50 13.84 4.36
CA THR A 349 18.53 13.12 5.12
C THR A 349 18.47 11.60 4.88
N LEU A 350 17.27 11.02 4.84
CA LEU A 350 17.06 9.61 4.55
C LEU A 350 17.50 9.26 3.12
N PHE A 351 17.14 10.09 2.14
CA PHE A 351 17.63 9.99 0.76
C PHE A 351 19.15 10.05 0.69
N THR A 352 19.74 11.05 1.35
CA THR A 352 21.19 11.28 1.38
C THR A 352 21.91 10.04 1.94
N THR A 353 21.40 9.51 3.05
CA THR A 353 21.93 8.26 3.63
C THR A 353 21.84 7.09 2.65
N ALA A 354 20.71 6.93 1.95
CA ALA A 354 20.50 5.85 0.99
C ALA A 354 21.52 5.88 -0.16
N ILE A 355 21.78 7.06 -0.74
CA ILE A 355 22.71 7.19 -1.87
C ILE A 355 24.18 7.03 -1.45
N TYR A 356 24.54 7.33 -0.20
CA TYR A 356 25.88 6.99 0.31
C TYR A 356 26.05 5.49 0.59
N CYS A 357 24.96 4.78 0.90
CA CYS A 357 25.00 3.33 1.11
C CYS A 357 25.02 2.54 -0.20
N ASP A 358 24.19 2.92 -1.17
CA ASP A 358 24.19 2.35 -2.52
C ASP A 358 23.86 3.43 -3.56
N PRO A 359 24.88 4.10 -4.12
CA PRO A 359 24.67 5.16 -5.11
C PRO A 359 24.10 4.64 -6.43
N SER A 360 24.17 3.33 -6.69
CA SER A 360 23.64 2.72 -7.91
C SER A 360 22.15 2.35 -7.79
N ASP A 361 21.58 2.34 -6.58
CA ASP A 361 20.17 2.03 -6.38
C ASP A 361 19.26 3.14 -6.90
N GLN A 362 18.49 2.83 -7.94
CA GLN A 362 17.60 3.78 -8.58
C GLN A 362 16.43 4.28 -7.70
N SER A 363 16.05 3.55 -6.65
CA SER A 363 14.84 3.83 -5.88
C SER A 363 14.93 5.16 -5.15
N ALA A 364 16.07 5.41 -4.51
CA ALA A 364 16.35 6.67 -3.83
C ALA A 364 16.37 7.86 -4.81
N TRP A 365 16.94 7.67 -6.01
CA TRP A 365 17.00 8.73 -7.05
C TRP A 365 15.62 9.10 -7.60
N TYR A 366 14.72 8.13 -7.78
CA TYR A 366 13.33 8.43 -8.11
C TYR A 366 12.63 9.19 -6.98
N TYR A 367 12.96 8.89 -5.72
CA TYR A 367 12.42 9.58 -4.56
C TYR A 367 12.91 11.04 -4.46
N ALA A 368 14.17 11.32 -4.81
CA ALA A 368 14.71 12.68 -4.86
C ALA A 368 13.90 13.61 -5.78
N GLN A 369 13.46 13.11 -6.94
CA GLN A 369 12.60 13.87 -7.84
C GLN A 369 11.24 14.21 -7.21
N PHE A 370 10.70 13.28 -6.40
CA PHE A 370 9.49 13.54 -5.63
C PHE A 370 9.73 14.59 -4.55
N LEU A 371 10.82 14.49 -3.77
CA LEU A 371 11.14 15.44 -2.70
C LEU A 371 11.28 16.87 -3.22
N ARG A 372 11.99 17.06 -4.35
CA ARG A 372 12.10 18.36 -5.00
C ARG A 372 10.73 18.96 -5.34
N ARG A 373 9.85 18.17 -5.96
CA ARG A 373 8.48 18.61 -6.29
C ARG A 373 7.62 18.88 -5.05
N ALA A 374 7.83 18.11 -3.98
CA ALA A 374 7.14 18.32 -2.71
C ALA A 374 7.57 19.64 -2.05
N ALA A 375 8.87 19.94 -2.05
CA ALA A 375 9.42 21.21 -1.57
C ALA A 375 8.90 22.40 -2.38
N GLU A 376 8.91 22.30 -3.71
CA GLU A 376 8.32 23.31 -4.61
C GLU A 376 6.82 23.53 -4.29
N THR A 377 6.09 22.46 -4.05
CA THR A 377 4.66 22.53 -3.70
C THR A 377 4.45 23.27 -2.37
N LEU A 378 5.28 23.00 -1.36
CA LEU A 378 5.21 23.69 -0.06
C LEU A 378 5.52 25.18 -0.19
N GLU A 379 6.56 25.53 -0.95
CA GLU A 379 6.94 26.91 -1.19
C GLU A 379 5.84 27.72 -1.87
N HIS A 380 5.08 27.10 -2.78
CA HIS A 380 3.93 27.73 -3.43
C HIS A 380 2.75 27.98 -2.49
N ILE A 381 2.58 27.17 -1.43
CA ILE A 381 1.45 27.33 -0.49
C ILE A 381 1.66 28.57 0.38
N LEU A 382 2.89 28.81 0.84
CA LEU A 382 3.31 30.06 1.48
C LEU A 382 4.83 30.17 1.32
N PRO A 383 5.36 31.30 0.78
CA PRO A 383 6.80 31.54 0.75
C PRO A 383 7.31 31.65 2.18
N ALA A 384 7.87 30.57 2.71
CA ALA A 384 8.51 30.61 4.02
C ALA A 384 9.72 31.56 3.95
N PRO A 385 10.05 32.29 5.04
CA PRO A 385 11.19 33.23 5.05
C PRO A 385 12.58 32.57 5.03
N TYR A 386 12.72 31.26 4.76
CA TYR A 386 13.99 30.55 4.88
C TYR A 386 14.28 29.64 3.68
N ALA A 387 15.58 29.49 3.40
CA ALA A 387 16.25 28.84 2.27
C ALA A 387 16.00 27.32 2.08
N ALA A 388 14.82 26.82 2.45
CA ALA A 388 14.56 25.37 2.51
C ALA A 388 14.54 24.69 1.14
N CYS A 389 14.02 25.32 0.08
CA CYS A 389 13.96 24.68 -1.24
C CYS A 389 15.33 24.52 -1.91
N ASP A 390 16.28 25.43 -1.63
CA ASP A 390 17.61 25.38 -2.25
C ASP A 390 18.40 24.15 -1.77
N ASP A 391 18.21 23.72 -0.53
CA ASP A 391 18.83 22.50 0.01
C ASP A 391 18.40 21.24 -0.75
N PHE A 392 17.16 21.15 -1.23
CA PHE A 392 16.68 20.03 -2.06
C PHE A 392 17.28 20.00 -3.47
N ILE A 393 17.99 21.06 -3.87
CA ILE A 393 18.76 21.13 -5.11
C ILE A 393 20.25 20.97 -4.80
N MET A 394 20.77 21.73 -3.84
CA MET A 394 22.18 21.81 -3.50
C MET A 394 22.69 20.53 -2.87
N ARG A 395 21.96 19.93 -1.92
CA ARG A 395 22.43 18.75 -1.17
C ARG A 395 22.60 17.51 -2.06
N PRO A 396 21.66 17.15 -2.95
CA PRO A 396 21.88 16.06 -3.90
C PRO A 396 23.08 16.31 -4.83
N ILE A 397 23.29 17.54 -5.33
CA ILE A 397 24.46 17.89 -6.17
C ILE A 397 25.75 17.71 -5.37
N GLN A 398 25.80 18.25 -4.15
CA GLN A 398 26.94 18.14 -3.25
C GLN A 398 27.28 16.67 -2.94
N SER A 399 26.28 15.84 -2.63
CA SER A 399 26.48 14.41 -2.41
C SER A 399 27.01 13.69 -3.66
N CYS A 400 26.56 14.08 -4.86
CA CYS A 400 27.12 13.53 -6.10
C CYS A 400 28.61 13.91 -6.27
N ILE A 401 28.98 15.16 -5.98
CA ILE A 401 30.37 15.63 -6.03
C ILE A 401 31.24 14.83 -5.06
N GLU A 402 30.78 14.62 -3.83
CA GLU A 402 31.50 13.85 -2.82
C GLU A 402 31.67 12.38 -3.23
N LEU A 403 30.61 11.74 -3.72
CA LEU A 403 30.66 10.37 -4.23
C LEU A 403 31.68 10.22 -5.36
N LEU A 404 31.63 11.09 -6.38
CA LEU A 404 32.58 11.05 -7.50
C LEU A 404 34.02 11.34 -7.05
N THR A 405 34.20 12.28 -6.13
CA THR A 405 35.53 12.59 -5.58
C THR A 405 36.11 11.37 -4.87
N GLU A 406 35.31 10.67 -4.07
CA GLU A 406 35.72 9.49 -3.34
C GLU A 406 36.02 8.31 -4.28
N GLU A 407 35.20 8.09 -5.31
CA GLU A 407 35.45 7.09 -6.36
C GLU A 407 36.81 7.30 -7.04
N LYS A 408 37.09 8.54 -7.49
CA LYS A 408 38.36 8.89 -8.11
C LYS A 408 39.53 8.74 -7.14
N ARG A 409 39.34 9.07 -5.86
CA ARG A 409 40.34 8.92 -4.80
C ARG A 409 40.69 7.46 -4.54
N LEU A 410 39.69 6.58 -4.56
CA LEU A 410 39.86 5.14 -4.37
C LEU A 410 40.46 4.46 -5.62
N GLY A 411 40.41 5.11 -6.78
CA GLY A 411 40.83 4.54 -8.05
C GLY A 411 39.94 3.37 -8.48
N ASP A 412 38.71 3.34 -7.97
CA ASP A 412 37.73 2.29 -8.27
C ASP A 412 37.12 2.54 -9.66
N GLU A 413 36.91 1.47 -10.42
CA GLU A 413 36.07 1.51 -11.63
C GLU A 413 34.60 1.31 -11.25
N ALA A 414 34.19 1.84 -10.08
CA ALA A 414 32.82 1.76 -9.62
C ALA A 414 31.94 2.62 -10.52
N ASP A 415 31.28 1.98 -11.48
CA ASP A 415 30.41 2.59 -12.49
C ASP A 415 29.12 3.16 -11.87
N MET A 416 29.25 4.20 -11.02
CA MET A 416 28.15 4.91 -10.39
C MET A 416 27.41 5.74 -11.44
N TYR A 417 26.42 5.10 -12.06
CA TYR A 417 25.58 5.69 -13.09
C TYR A 417 24.81 6.92 -12.60
N TRP A 418 24.10 6.79 -11.48
CA TRP A 418 23.11 7.78 -11.06
C TRP A 418 23.69 9.12 -10.62
N PRO A 419 24.77 9.19 -9.81
CA PRO A 419 25.42 10.47 -9.50
C PRO A 419 25.84 11.24 -10.76
N ARG A 420 26.45 10.54 -11.73
CA ARG A 420 26.85 11.12 -13.02
C ARG A 420 25.65 11.63 -13.81
N TYR A 421 24.60 10.80 -13.90
CA TYR A 421 23.39 11.14 -14.62
C TYR A 421 22.66 12.33 -13.97
N TYR A 422 22.64 12.39 -12.63
CA TYR A 422 22.04 13.49 -11.88
C TYR A 422 22.79 14.80 -12.12
N LEU A 423 24.13 14.81 -12.04
CA LEU A 423 24.93 15.99 -12.35
C LEU A 423 24.80 16.42 -13.81
N PHE A 424 24.83 15.47 -14.75
CA PHE A 424 24.69 15.74 -16.18
C PHE A 424 23.35 16.42 -16.49
N THR A 425 22.25 15.87 -15.98
CA THR A 425 20.91 16.44 -16.20
C THR A 425 20.71 17.78 -15.48
N SER A 426 21.33 17.97 -14.31
CA SER A 426 21.32 19.25 -13.59
C SER A 426 22.09 20.34 -14.35
N LEU A 427 23.26 20.00 -14.91
CA LEU A 427 24.04 20.90 -15.76
C LEU A 427 23.29 21.27 -17.04
N LEU A 428 22.69 20.30 -17.72
CA LEU A 428 21.87 20.55 -18.92
C LEU A 428 20.69 21.49 -18.63
N ALA A 429 20.01 21.29 -17.50
CA ALA A 429 18.90 22.15 -17.11
C ALA A 429 19.33 23.61 -16.88
N SER A 430 20.58 23.85 -16.46
CA SER A 430 21.10 25.20 -16.29
C SER A 430 21.33 25.94 -17.62
N CYS A 431 21.70 25.23 -18.70
CA CYS A 431 21.90 25.82 -20.02
C CYS A 431 20.61 26.34 -20.66
N VAL A 432 19.47 25.69 -20.40
CA VAL A 432 18.17 26.03 -21.03
C VAL A 432 17.46 27.18 -20.29
N SER A 433 17.94 27.58 -19.11
CA SER A 433 17.24 28.51 -18.21
C SER A 433 17.39 29.99 -18.57
N GLU A 434 18.33 30.37 -19.44
CA GLU A 434 18.70 31.78 -19.68
C GLU A 434 17.56 32.65 -20.27
N ASN A 435 16.43 32.04 -20.70
CA ASN A 435 15.23 32.75 -21.21
C ASN A 435 13.89 32.29 -20.59
N SER A 436 13.92 31.64 -19.42
CA SER A 436 12.75 30.97 -18.83
C SER A 436 12.14 31.72 -17.64
N ASN A 437 10.82 31.94 -17.64
CA ASN A 437 10.05 32.49 -16.50
C ASN A 437 9.89 31.51 -15.32
N ASP A 438 10.58 30.37 -15.36
CA ASP A 438 10.51 29.30 -14.38
C ASP A 438 11.54 29.50 -13.25
N ASN A 439 11.06 29.96 -12.09
CA ASN A 439 11.87 30.23 -10.88
C ASN A 439 12.72 29.02 -10.46
N VAL A 440 12.21 27.80 -10.67
CA VAL A 440 12.90 26.56 -10.29
C VAL A 440 14.12 26.30 -11.18
N LYS A 441 14.01 26.57 -12.49
CA LYS A 441 15.14 26.44 -13.40
C LYS A 441 16.23 27.45 -13.10
N ASN A 442 15.84 28.68 -12.75
CA ASN A 442 16.78 29.74 -12.38
C ASN A 442 17.56 29.39 -11.09
N ARG A 443 16.90 28.83 -10.07
CA ARG A 443 17.58 28.36 -8.85
C ARG A 443 18.48 27.15 -9.09
N THR A 444 18.03 26.20 -9.92
CA THR A 444 18.87 25.07 -10.34
C THR A 444 20.11 25.57 -11.09
N ALA A 445 19.94 26.57 -11.97
CA ALA A 445 21.06 27.19 -12.67
C ALA A 445 22.03 27.90 -11.72
N ALA A 446 21.52 28.65 -10.74
CA ALA A 446 22.34 29.32 -9.73
C ALA A 446 23.13 28.32 -8.87
N ALA A 447 22.48 27.25 -8.41
CA ALA A 447 23.09 26.16 -7.64
C ALA A 447 24.23 25.48 -8.42
N VAL A 448 23.97 25.11 -9.68
CA VAL A 448 24.96 24.49 -10.56
C VAL A 448 26.11 25.45 -10.87
N THR A 449 25.83 26.73 -11.10
CA THR A 449 26.84 27.78 -11.32
C THR A 449 27.78 27.90 -10.12
N ALA A 450 27.22 27.85 -8.89
CA ALA A 450 28.01 27.91 -7.67
C ALA A 450 28.95 26.70 -7.51
N LEU A 451 28.53 25.51 -7.97
CA LEU A 451 29.24 24.24 -7.75
C LEU A 451 29.98 23.71 -8.99
N VAL A 452 29.94 24.38 -10.14
CA VAL A 452 30.50 23.85 -11.40
C VAL A 452 32.00 23.53 -11.29
N ARG A 453 32.74 24.36 -10.54
CA ARG A 453 34.18 24.15 -10.31
C ARG A 453 34.44 22.97 -9.39
N ASP A 454 33.55 22.70 -8.44
CA ASP A 454 33.65 21.54 -7.57
C ASP A 454 33.32 20.25 -8.34
N ILE A 455 32.32 20.29 -9.24
CA ILE A 455 32.07 19.20 -10.19
C ILE A 455 33.30 18.94 -11.05
N ARG A 456 33.94 19.98 -11.60
CA ARG A 456 35.15 19.84 -12.42
C ARG A 456 36.29 19.18 -11.63
N ARG A 457 36.53 19.63 -10.39
CA ARG A 457 37.55 19.05 -9.50
C ARG A 457 37.25 17.59 -9.17
N ALA A 458 35.98 17.24 -8.94
CA ALA A 458 35.58 15.86 -8.68
C ALA A 458 35.82 14.95 -9.90
N LEU A 459 35.57 15.46 -11.11
CA LEU A 459 35.80 14.70 -12.36
C LEU A 459 37.28 14.56 -12.70
N CYS A 460 38.07 15.61 -12.48
CA CYS A 460 39.51 15.63 -12.73
C CYS A 460 40.30 16.21 -11.54
N PRO A 461 40.64 15.39 -10.53
CA PRO A 461 41.34 15.85 -9.33
C PRO A 461 42.74 16.44 -9.58
N ASN A 462 43.38 16.04 -10.69
CA ASN A 462 44.72 16.48 -11.07
C ASN A 462 44.72 17.70 -12.00
N ASP A 463 43.55 18.27 -12.31
CA ASP A 463 43.46 19.43 -13.21
C ASP A 463 44.10 20.66 -12.55
N SER A 464 45.11 21.23 -13.22
CA SER A 464 45.76 22.46 -12.79
C SER A 464 44.91 23.65 -13.24
N LEU A 465 43.80 23.89 -12.53
CA LEU A 465 42.87 24.98 -12.84
C LEU A 465 43.64 26.32 -12.90
N SER A 466 43.80 26.89 -14.10
CA SER A 466 44.18 28.30 -14.20
C SER A 466 43.00 29.12 -13.64
N GLY A 467 43.24 30.00 -12.66
CA GLY A 467 42.19 30.78 -11.98
C GLY A 467 41.41 31.75 -12.87
N THR A 468 41.55 31.65 -14.20
CA THR A 468 40.98 32.51 -15.24
C THR A 468 39.94 31.81 -16.12
N SER A 469 39.59 30.54 -15.85
CA SER A 469 38.55 29.80 -16.60
C SER A 469 37.15 30.41 -16.42
N ASP A 470 36.46 30.62 -17.54
CA ASP A 470 35.07 31.07 -17.57
C ASP A 470 34.14 29.95 -17.05
N ILE A 471 33.11 30.33 -16.30
CA ILE A 471 32.11 29.41 -15.74
C ILE A 471 31.39 28.65 -16.86
N GLU A 472 31.17 29.29 -18.00
CA GLU A 472 30.55 28.64 -19.17
C GLU A 472 31.48 27.58 -19.79
N GLU A 473 32.78 27.85 -19.81
CA GLU A 473 33.79 26.91 -20.29
C GLU A 473 33.90 25.70 -19.36
N ASP A 474 33.94 25.94 -18.04
CA ASP A 474 33.91 24.90 -17.00
C ASP A 474 32.64 24.04 -17.13
N ARG A 475 31.46 24.67 -17.30
CA ARG A 475 30.18 23.98 -17.51
C ARG A 475 30.20 23.10 -18.75
N GLY A 476 30.64 23.64 -19.88
CA GLY A 476 30.74 22.90 -21.14
C GLY A 476 31.73 21.74 -21.07
N TRP A 477 32.84 21.91 -20.35
CA TRP A 477 33.79 20.84 -20.10
C TRP A 477 33.17 19.73 -19.25
N CYS A 478 32.55 20.06 -18.11
CA CYS A 478 31.90 19.09 -17.23
C CYS A 478 30.82 18.28 -17.96
N LEU A 479 30.01 18.92 -18.81
CA LEU A 479 28.98 18.26 -19.60
C LEU A 479 29.57 17.21 -20.57
N ARG A 480 30.66 17.55 -21.26
CA ARG A 480 31.34 16.61 -22.17
C ARG A 480 31.95 15.43 -21.42
N GLU A 481 32.59 15.70 -20.29
CA GLU A 481 33.23 14.68 -19.48
C GLU A 481 32.20 13.71 -18.89
N LEU A 482 31.13 14.23 -18.27
CA LEU A 482 30.04 13.41 -17.74
C LEU A 482 29.35 12.60 -18.84
N ALA A 483 29.13 13.17 -20.02
CA ALA A 483 28.56 12.42 -21.15
C ALA A 483 29.48 11.27 -21.58
N ALA A 484 30.80 11.48 -21.62
CA ALA A 484 31.76 10.43 -21.94
C ALA A 484 31.76 9.32 -20.88
N GLU A 485 31.75 9.67 -19.60
CA GLU A 485 31.64 8.70 -18.52
C GLU A 485 30.30 7.93 -18.55
N LEU A 486 29.18 8.60 -18.83
CA LEU A 486 27.87 7.95 -18.97
C LEU A 486 27.81 6.98 -20.16
N VAL A 487 28.44 7.30 -21.29
CA VAL A 487 28.58 6.38 -22.43
C VAL A 487 29.39 5.15 -22.05
N ARG A 488 30.42 5.32 -21.21
CA ARG A 488 31.25 4.21 -20.71
C ARG A 488 30.44 3.27 -19.80
N VAL A 489 29.65 3.85 -18.88
CA VAL A 489 28.85 3.11 -17.88
C VAL A 489 27.55 2.51 -18.47
N ASP A 490 26.91 3.20 -19.42
CA ASP A 490 25.66 2.78 -20.07
C ASP A 490 25.75 2.92 -21.61
N PRO A 491 26.50 2.04 -22.29
CA PRO A 491 26.72 2.12 -23.73
C PRO A 491 25.45 1.93 -24.55
N MET A 492 24.42 1.28 -23.98
CA MET A 492 23.13 1.07 -24.64
C MET A 492 22.35 2.37 -24.84
N ARG A 493 22.63 3.40 -24.02
CA ARG A 493 22.00 4.72 -24.12
C ARG A 493 22.95 5.80 -24.66
N ALA A 494 24.08 5.42 -25.27
CA ALA A 494 25.07 6.38 -25.77
C ALA A 494 24.50 7.48 -26.68
N GLY A 495 23.60 7.10 -27.61
CA GLY A 495 22.94 8.05 -28.51
C GLY A 495 22.04 9.06 -27.78
N MET A 496 21.47 8.70 -26.62
CA MET A 496 20.68 9.60 -25.79
C MET A 496 21.57 10.69 -25.17
N TYR A 497 22.71 10.32 -24.58
CA TYR A 497 23.63 11.29 -23.95
C TYR A 497 24.22 12.25 -24.99
N GLN A 498 24.63 11.73 -26.15
CA GLN A 498 25.15 12.55 -27.25
C GLN A 498 24.08 13.50 -27.80
N GLY A 499 22.84 13.03 -27.94
CA GLY A 499 21.72 13.87 -28.37
C GLY A 499 21.41 15.00 -27.39
N LEU A 500 21.39 14.71 -26.09
CA LEU A 500 21.19 15.73 -25.05
C LEU A 500 22.33 16.75 -25.01
N LEU A 501 23.58 16.31 -25.13
CA LEU A 501 24.74 17.20 -25.19
C LEU A 501 24.69 18.15 -26.39
N ALA A 502 24.25 17.66 -27.56
CA ALA A 502 24.12 18.47 -28.76
C ALA A 502 23.10 19.62 -28.57
N THR A 503 22.03 19.38 -27.81
CA THR A 503 21.02 20.41 -27.51
C THR A 503 21.50 21.51 -26.56
N SER A 504 22.59 21.30 -25.81
CA SER A 504 23.18 22.36 -24.97
C SER A 504 24.23 23.21 -25.68
N THR A 505 24.69 22.81 -26.87
CA THR A 505 25.71 23.51 -27.66
C THR A 505 25.14 24.38 -28.80
N THR A 506 23.82 24.33 -28.99
CA THR A 506 23.03 25.16 -29.92
C THR A 506 22.28 26.21 -29.14
#